data_AF-A0A954CH61-F1
#
_entry.id   AF-A0A954CH61-F1
#
_cell.length_a   1.000
_cell.length_b   1.000
_cell.length_c   1.000
_cell.angle_alpha   90.00
_cell.angle_beta   90.00
_cell.angle_gamma   90.00
#
_symmetry.space_group_name_H-M   'P 1'
#
loop_
_entity.id
_entity.type
_entity.pdbx_description
1 polymer ?
#
loop_
_entity_poly.entity_id
_entity_poly.type
_entity_poly.pdbx_seq_one_letter_code
_entity_poly.pdbx_strand_id
1 'polypeptide(L)'
;MKTSVKSLLLLTVLAAGLAACESLPRGPDREAEPVEYGRWMYERKCQQCHDLYDPREFTKRSLVRALKRYAPSAGLQREDRPYVEQYLVENAKDAP
;
A
#
# COMPACT_ATOMS: atom_id res chain seq x y z
N MET A 1 69.93 5.94 12.35
CA MET A 1 69.01 7.00 12.83
C MET A 1 68.32 7.65 11.64
N LYS A 2 66.99 7.52 11.54
CA LYS A 2 66.03 8.48 10.95
C LYS A 2 64.65 7.82 10.91
N THR A 3 63.87 8.08 11.95
CA THR A 3 62.42 7.83 11.98
C THR A 3 61.74 8.88 11.11
N SER A 4 60.87 8.46 10.19
CA SER A 4 59.94 9.37 9.51
C SER A 4 58.52 8.99 9.87
N VAL A 5 58.00 9.74 10.83
CA VAL A 5 56.60 9.82 11.21
C VAL A 5 55.88 10.61 10.11
N LYS A 6 55.18 9.91 9.22
CA LYS A 6 54.06 10.44 8.44
C LYS A 6 52.92 9.44 8.64
N SER A 7 52.38 9.37 9.86
CA SER A 7 51.29 10.24 10.29
C SER A 7 50.19 10.28 9.22
N LEU A 8 49.36 9.24 9.26
CA LEU A 8 47.94 9.42 9.51
C LEU A 8 47.26 10.44 8.58
N LEU A 9 47.06 10.07 7.31
CA LEU A 9 46.12 10.77 6.43
C LEU A 9 45.09 9.75 5.89
N LEU A 10 43.91 9.88 6.49
CA LEU A 10 42.58 9.64 5.92
C LEU A 10 42.17 8.20 5.60
N LEU A 11 41.87 7.51 6.70
CA LEU A 11 40.93 6.40 6.81
C LEU A 11 39.47 6.96 6.83
N THR A 12 39.00 7.59 5.74
CA THR A 12 37.65 8.20 5.71
C THR A 12 36.92 7.99 4.37
N VAL A 13 36.77 6.74 3.92
CA VAL A 13 35.76 6.40 2.90
C VAL A 13 35.09 5.08 3.29
N LEU A 14 34.41 5.07 4.43
CA LEU A 14 33.60 3.91 4.83
C LEU A 14 32.37 4.36 5.65
N ALA A 15 31.53 5.25 5.09
CA ALA A 15 30.29 5.67 5.75
C ALA A 15 29.24 6.23 4.77
N ALA A 16 28.90 5.51 3.70
CA ALA A 16 27.85 5.95 2.77
C ALA A 16 26.93 4.80 2.31
N GLY A 17 26.53 3.90 3.21
CA GLY A 17 25.73 2.72 2.86
C GLY A 17 24.52 2.42 3.75
N LEU A 18 24.00 3.39 4.52
CA LEU A 18 22.96 3.13 5.53
C LEU A 18 21.75 4.07 5.50
N ALA A 19 21.59 4.93 4.50
CA ALA A 19 20.48 5.87 4.45
C ALA A 19 19.69 5.74 3.15
N ALA A 20 18.71 4.83 3.15
CA ALA A 20 17.42 4.98 2.46
C ALA A 20 16.55 3.74 2.69
N CYS A 21 16.16 3.47 3.93
CA CYS A 21 14.83 2.85 4.14
C CYS A 21 13.83 3.98 3.93
N GLU A 22 13.58 4.32 2.66
CA GLU A 22 12.51 5.24 2.32
C GLU A 22 11.21 4.55 2.73
N SER A 23 10.60 5.01 3.82
CA SER A 23 9.29 4.50 4.23
C SER A 23 8.33 4.80 3.10
N LEU A 24 7.81 3.75 2.44
CA LEU A 24 6.73 3.87 1.47
C LEU A 24 5.66 4.82 2.00
N PRO A 25 5.04 5.64 1.14
CA PRO A 25 3.99 6.56 1.57
C PRO A 25 3.00 5.81 2.46
N ARG A 26 2.92 6.24 3.72
CA ARG A 26 1.93 5.74 4.67
C ARG A 26 0.58 6.06 4.04
N GLY A 27 -0.23 5.02 3.82
CA GLY A 27 -1.58 5.19 3.32
C GLY A 27 -2.43 6.04 4.27
N PRO A 28 -3.65 6.41 3.86
CA PRO A 28 -4.61 7.04 4.76
C PRO A 28 -4.78 6.22 6.05
N ASP A 29 -5.08 6.93 7.13
CA ASP A 29 -5.35 6.29 8.42
C ASP A 29 -6.71 5.58 8.36
N ARG A 30 -6.75 4.29 8.69
CA ARG A 30 -7.97 3.47 8.53
C ARG A 30 -9.08 3.87 9.50
N GLU A 31 -8.75 4.48 10.64
CA GLU A 31 -9.73 4.94 11.63
C GLU A 31 -10.22 6.35 11.31
N ALA A 32 -9.34 7.26 10.88
CA ALA A 32 -9.70 8.64 10.55
C ALA A 32 -10.37 8.76 9.17
N GLU A 33 -9.91 8.01 8.17
CA GLU A 33 -10.38 8.09 6.78
C GLU A 33 -10.73 6.70 6.21
N PRO A 34 -11.76 6.03 6.74
CA PRO A 34 -12.05 4.63 6.43
C PRO A 34 -12.35 4.36 4.95
N VAL A 35 -13.03 5.29 4.27
CA VAL A 35 -13.38 5.16 2.84
C VAL A 35 -12.15 5.33 1.96
N GLU A 36 -11.32 6.34 2.23
CA GLU A 36 -10.06 6.55 1.51
C GLU A 36 -9.08 5.40 1.76
N TYR A 37 -9.04 4.85 2.97
CA TYR A 37 -8.32 3.62 3.25
C TYR A 37 -8.84 2.43 2.45
N GLY A 38 -10.15 2.27 2.35
CA GLY A 38 -10.80 1.30 1.49
C GLY A 38 -10.37 1.43 0.02
N ARG A 39 -10.42 2.66 -0.53
CA ARG A 39 -9.97 2.98 -1.89
C ARG A 39 -8.50 2.61 -2.09
N TRP A 40 -7.64 3.04 -1.19
CA TRP A 40 -6.21 2.77 -1.25
C TRP A 40 -5.91 1.27 -1.20
N MET A 41 -6.59 0.51 -0.34
CA MET A 41 -6.46 -0.95 -0.29
C MET A 41 -6.99 -1.61 -1.56
N TYR A 42 -8.10 -1.13 -2.12
CA TYR A 42 -8.64 -1.61 -3.39
C TYR A 42 -7.62 -1.44 -4.51
N GLU A 43 -7.07 -0.23 -4.67
CA GLU A 43 -6.06 0.07 -5.69
C GLU A 43 -4.83 -0.83 -5.52
N ARG A 44 -4.27 -0.92 -4.30
CA ARG A 44 -3.02 -1.66 -4.09
C ARG A 44 -3.16 -3.18 -4.15
N LYS A 45 -4.31 -3.73 -3.78
CA LYS A 45 -4.52 -5.19 -3.71
C LYS A 45 -5.18 -5.75 -4.96
N CYS A 46 -6.16 -5.05 -5.51
CA CYS A 46 -6.96 -5.59 -6.62
C CYS A 46 -6.31 -5.37 -7.99
N GLN A 47 -5.36 -4.43 -8.14
CA GLN A 47 -4.65 -4.21 -9.40
C GLN A 47 -3.55 -5.24 -9.69
N GLN A 48 -3.26 -6.14 -8.75
CA GLN A 48 -2.10 -7.05 -8.85
C GLN A 48 -2.28 -8.14 -9.91
N CYS A 49 -3.52 -8.39 -10.35
CA CYS A 49 -3.84 -9.48 -11.28
C CYS A 49 -4.47 -9.01 -12.60
N HIS A 50 -5.10 -7.84 -12.61
CA HIS A 50 -5.78 -7.25 -13.76
C HIS A 50 -6.02 -5.76 -13.49
N ASP A 51 -6.46 -5.01 -14.51
CA ASP A 51 -6.85 -3.61 -14.36
C ASP A 51 -8.02 -3.46 -13.39
N LEU A 52 -8.06 -2.34 -12.68
CA LEU A 52 -9.14 -2.07 -11.72
C LEU A 52 -10.46 -1.83 -12.44
N TYR A 53 -11.52 -2.42 -11.89
CA TYR A 53 -12.88 -2.20 -12.33
C TYR A 53 -13.41 -0.91 -11.71
N ASP A 54 -14.12 -0.09 -12.49
CA ASP A 54 -14.82 1.08 -11.93
C ASP A 54 -16.05 0.62 -11.14
N PRO A 55 -16.12 0.85 -9.82
CA PRO A 55 -17.26 0.41 -9.00
C PRO A 55 -18.61 0.94 -9.50
N ARG A 56 -18.62 2.10 -10.19
CA ARG A 56 -19.83 2.76 -10.70
C ARG A 56 -20.50 1.97 -11.83
N GLU A 57 -19.82 0.99 -12.41
CA GLU A 57 -20.36 0.12 -13.46
C GLU A 57 -21.11 -1.09 -12.89
N PHE A 58 -20.95 -1.38 -11.59
CA PHE A 58 -21.43 -2.61 -10.96
C PHE A 58 -22.39 -2.34 -9.80
N THR A 59 -23.30 -3.27 -9.56
CA THR A 59 -24.19 -3.20 -8.38
C THR A 59 -23.43 -3.53 -7.10
N LYS A 60 -23.89 -3.01 -5.95
CA LYS A 60 -23.40 -3.35 -4.61
C LYS A 60 -23.28 -4.87 -4.42
N ARG A 61 -24.33 -5.60 -4.79
CA ARG A 61 -24.39 -7.06 -4.66
C ARG A 61 -23.31 -7.77 -5.49
N SER A 62 -23.06 -7.32 -6.73
CA SER A 62 -22.00 -7.90 -7.56
C SER A 62 -20.61 -7.62 -7.00
N LEU A 63 -20.38 -6.40 -6.50
CA LEU A 63 -19.09 -6.00 -5.92
C LEU A 63 -18.78 -6.77 -4.63
N VAL A 64 -19.72 -6.87 -3.69
CA VAL A 64 -19.55 -7.65 -2.44
C VAL A 64 -19.28 -9.12 -2.75
N ARG A 65 -19.99 -9.70 -3.74
CA ARG A 65 -19.76 -11.08 -4.17
C ARG A 65 -18.36 -11.27 -4.76
N ALA A 66 -17.90 -10.33 -5.60
CA ALA A 66 -16.56 -10.36 -6.18
C ALA A 66 -15.48 -10.20 -5.10
N LEU A 67 -15.64 -9.23 -4.19
CA LEU A 67 -14.73 -9.01 -3.06
C LEU A 67 -14.58 -10.27 -2.21
N LYS A 68 -15.70 -10.91 -1.83
CA LYS A 68 -15.67 -12.17 -1.07
C LYS A 68 -14.90 -13.28 -1.78
N ARG A 69 -15.01 -13.36 -3.11
CA ARG A 69 -14.35 -14.38 -3.93
C ARG A 69 -12.85 -14.13 -4.10
N TYR A 70 -12.46 -12.90 -4.40
CA TYR A 70 -11.10 -12.58 -4.85
C TYR A 70 -10.21 -11.96 -3.77
N ALA A 71 -10.75 -11.41 -2.69
CA ALA A 71 -9.96 -10.82 -1.60
C ALA A 71 -8.85 -11.75 -1.06
N PRO A 72 -9.09 -13.06 -0.82
CA PRO A 72 -8.03 -13.95 -0.33
C PRO A 72 -6.88 -14.09 -1.33
N SER A 73 -7.20 -14.25 -2.62
CA SER A 73 -6.20 -14.40 -3.69
C SER A 73 -5.44 -13.11 -3.98
N ALA A 74 -6.08 -11.95 -3.77
CA ALA A 74 -5.44 -10.63 -3.85
C ALA A 74 -4.57 -10.27 -2.63
N GLY A 75 -4.46 -11.18 -1.64
CA GLY A 75 -3.71 -10.93 -0.41
C GLY A 75 -4.27 -9.76 0.41
N LEU A 76 -5.58 -9.53 0.34
CA LEU A 76 -6.31 -8.58 1.18
C LEU A 76 -6.61 -9.24 2.53
N GLN A 77 -6.10 -8.64 3.61
CA GLN A 77 -6.27 -9.16 4.96
C GLN A 77 -7.76 -9.13 5.37
N ARG A 78 -8.14 -9.97 6.33
CA ARG A 78 -9.55 -10.05 6.77
C ARG A 78 -10.00 -8.75 7.43
N GLU A 79 -9.08 -8.07 8.10
CA GLU A 79 -9.28 -6.85 8.87
C GLU A 79 -9.47 -5.64 7.96
N ASP A 80 -8.85 -5.65 6.77
CA ASP A 80 -8.94 -4.55 5.79
C ASP A 80 -10.18 -4.66 4.88
N ARG A 81 -10.77 -5.86 4.80
CA ARG A 81 -11.87 -6.15 3.88
C ARG A 81 -13.11 -5.26 4.09
N PRO A 82 -13.57 -4.97 5.33
CA PRO A 82 -14.73 -4.10 5.54
C PRO A 82 -14.55 -2.70 4.95
N TYR A 83 -13.34 -2.15 4.97
CA TYR A 83 -13.04 -0.83 4.40
C TYR A 83 -13.13 -0.85 2.87
N VAL A 84 -12.57 -1.89 2.23
CA VAL A 84 -12.72 -2.08 0.77
C VAL A 84 -14.18 -2.30 0.40
N GLU A 85 -14.92 -3.06 1.19
CA GLU A 85 -16.36 -3.27 0.98
C GLU A 85 -17.13 -1.95 1.05
N GLN A 86 -16.85 -1.13 2.07
CA GLN A 86 -17.45 0.19 2.24
C GLN A 86 -17.18 1.09 1.02
N TYR A 87 -15.92 1.22 0.59
CA TYR A 87 -15.56 1.99 -0.60
C TYR A 87 -16.33 1.51 -1.84
N LEU A 88 -16.36 0.20 -2.09
CA LEU A 88 -17.07 -0.36 -3.25
C LEU A 88 -18.58 -0.12 -3.19
N VAL A 89 -19.21 -0.22 -2.01
CA VAL A 89 -20.66 -0.06 -1.84
C VAL A 89 -21.10 1.40 -1.95
N GLU A 90 -20.29 2.34 -1.44
CA GLU A 90 -20.54 3.78 -1.54
C GLU A 90 -20.35 4.31 -2.96
N ASN A 91 -19.51 3.65 -3.78
CA ASN A 91 -19.24 4.04 -5.17
C ASN A 91 -19.93 3.13 -6.21
N ALA A 92 -20.81 2.24 -5.77
CA ALA A 92 -21.52 1.32 -6.66
C ALA A 92 -22.52 2.06 -7.57
N LYS A 93 -22.91 1.41 -8.68
CA LYS A 93 -23.94 1.90 -9.60
C LYS A 93 -25.27 2.26 -8.92
N ASP A 94 -25.63 1.49 -7.91
CA ASP A 94 -26.86 1.62 -7.11
C ASP A 94 -26.57 2.16 -5.69
N ALA A 95 -25.50 2.95 -5.54
CA ALA A 95 -25.29 3.84 -4.42
C ALA A 95 -26.45 4.86 -4.30
N PRO A 96 -26.86 5.25 -3.08
CA PRO A 96 -27.93 6.23 -2.87
C PRO A 96 -27.56 7.63 -3.36
#